data_AF-X0UWJ7-F1
#
_entry.id   AF-X0UWJ7-F1
#
_cell.length_a   1.000
_cell.length_b   1.000
_cell.length_c   1.000
_cell.angle_alpha   90.00
_cell.angle_beta   90.00
_cell.angle_gamma   90.00
#
_symmetry.space_group_name_H-M   'P 1'
#
loop_
_entity.id
_entity.type
_entity.pdbx_description
1 polymer ?
#
loop_
_entity_poly.entity_id
_entity_poly.type
_entity_poly.pdbx_seq_one_letter_code
_entity_poly.pdbx_strand_id
1 'polypeptide(L)' 'PRFVGRNGSKIWVTDGRITCEALIFGSTGLGGISKESVLDLAYAPSINKWGGVRSIQLNLEDVNLN' A
#
# COMPACT_ATOMS: atom_id res chain seq x y z
N PRO A 1 7.57 -4.85 -1.40
CA PRO A 1 6.43 -4.77 -2.36
C PRO A 1 6.13 -6.12 -3.01
N ARG A 2 4.87 -6.38 -3.39
CA ARG A 2 4.46 -7.55 -4.18
C ARG A 2 3.46 -7.15 -5.26
N PHE A 3 3.58 -7.70 -6.46
CA PHE A 3 2.59 -7.49 -7.53
C PHE A 3 1.29 -8.24 -7.24
N VAL A 4 0.16 -7.62 -7.61
CA VAL A 4 -1.19 -8.19 -7.48
C VAL A 4 -2.08 -7.77 -8.66
N GLY A 5 -2.85 -8.71 -9.20
CA GLY A 5 -3.75 -8.44 -10.33
C GLY A 5 -3.04 -7.90 -11.57
N ARG A 6 -3.77 -7.14 -12.40
CA ARG A 6 -3.24 -6.47 -13.59
C ARG A 6 -2.80 -5.06 -13.20
N ASN A 7 -1.49 -4.81 -13.18
CA ASN A 7 -0.88 -3.52 -12.82
C ASN A 7 -1.17 -3.04 -11.38
N GLY A 8 -1.41 -3.97 -10.45
CA GLY A 8 -1.50 -3.66 -9.04
C GLY A 8 -0.21 -4.00 -8.30
N SER A 9 0.12 -3.22 -7.29
CA SER A 9 1.19 -3.50 -6.35
C SER A 9 0.69 -3.33 -4.93
N LYS A 10 1.20 -4.15 -4.02
CA LYS A 10 0.87 -4.09 -2.60
C LYS A 10 2.08 -4.07 -1.70
N ILE A 11 1.96 -3.33 -0.60
CA ILE A 11 2.96 -3.24 0.47
C ILE A 11 2.29 -3.22 1.83
N TRP A 12 3.06 -3.57 2.85
CA TRP A 12 2.72 -3.23 4.23
C TRP A 12 3.44 -1.93 4.59
N VAL A 13 2.70 -0.99 5.16
CA VAL A 13 3.23 0.29 5.63
C VAL A 13 2.92 0.44 7.11
N THR A 14 3.83 1.08 7.83
CA THR A 14 3.63 1.39 9.25
C THR A 14 4.05 2.81 9.56
N ASP A 15 3.27 3.48 10.42
CA ASP A 15 3.60 4.77 11.02
C ASP A 15 4.39 4.61 12.35
N GLY A 16 4.85 3.39 12.65
CA GLY A 16 5.49 3.02 13.92
C GLY A 16 4.53 2.55 15.00
N ARG A 17 3.20 2.61 14.77
CA ARG A 17 2.17 2.11 15.70
C ARG A 17 1.20 1.16 15.04
N ILE A 18 0.70 1.52 13.87
CA ILE A 18 -0.30 0.77 13.12
C ILE A 18 0.36 0.29 11.84
N THR A 19 0.07 -0.95 11.44
CA THR A 19 0.50 -1.52 10.17
C THR A 19 -0.72 -1.83 9.32
N CYS A 20 -0.77 -1.29 8.10
CA CYS A 20 -1.87 -1.48 7.17
C CYS A 20 -1.36 -2.03 5.84
N GLU A 21 -2.19 -2.82 5.16
CA GLU A 21 -1.94 -3.20 3.77
C GLU A 21 -2.28 -1.99 2.90
N ALA A 22 -1.37 -1.62 2.01
CA ALA A 22 -1.57 -0.54 1.07
C ALA A 22 -1.48 -1.08 -0.37
N LEU A 23 -2.43 -0.66 -1.22
CA LEU A 23 -2.56 -1.06 -2.62
C LEU A 23 -2.45 0.16 -3.52
N ILE A 24 -1.70 0.04 -4.61
CA ILE A 24 -1.72 0.99 -5.72
C ILE A 24 -2.02 0.24 -7.01
N PHE A 25 -2.83 0.83 -7.89
CA PHE A 25 -3.10 0.33 -9.23
C PHE A 25 -2.73 1.39 -10.25
N GLY A 26 -2.04 1.01 -11.33
CA GLY A 26 -1.67 1.93 -12.40
C GLY A 26 -0.22 1.80 -12.83
N SER A 27 0.28 2.80 -13.56
CA SER A 27 1.66 2.86 -14.07
C SER A 27 2.68 3.26 -12.99
N THR A 28 2.23 3.90 -11.91
CA THR A 28 3.02 4.21 -10.71
C THR A 28 3.18 2.94 -9.88
N GLY A 29 4.19 2.14 -10.24
CA GLY A 29 4.58 0.97 -9.46
C GLY A 29 5.33 1.33 -8.19
N LEU A 30 5.41 0.40 -7.24
CA LEU A 30 6.20 0.54 -6.00
C LEU A 30 7.68 0.17 -6.21
N GLY A 31 8.24 0.53 -7.37
CA GLY A 31 9.61 0.22 -7.74
C GLY A 31 10.62 0.95 -6.84
N GLY A 32 11.73 0.29 -6.51
CA GLY A 32 12.81 0.89 -5.70
C GLY A 32 12.52 0.99 -4.19
N ILE A 33 11.29 0.71 -3.75
CA ILE A 33 10.93 0.70 -2.33
C ILE A 33 11.44 -0.58 -1.66
N SER A 34 12.31 -0.42 -0.66
CA SER A 34 12.81 -1.49 0.21
C SER A 34 12.05 -1.50 1.54
N LYS A 35 12.42 -2.41 2.45
CA LYS A 35 11.79 -2.51 3.78
C LYS A 35 12.17 -1.34 4.70
N GLU A 36 13.30 -0.71 4.41
CA GLU A 36 13.90 0.38 5.18
C GLU A 36 13.49 1.76 4.64
N SER A 37 12.76 1.80 3.51
CA SER A 37 12.31 3.05 2.91
C SER A 37 11.34 3.80 3.83
N VAL A 38 11.58 5.10 3.97
CA VAL A 38 10.62 6.06 4.53
C VAL A 38 9.88 6.69 3.36
N LEU A 39 8.56 6.76 3.45
CA LEU A 39 7.70 7.15 2.35
C LEU A 39 6.71 8.21 2.81
N ASP A 40 6.43 9.17 1.93
CA ASP A 40 5.26 10.02 2.02
C ASP A 40 4.15 9.40 1.14
N LEU A 41 2.95 9.27 1.71
CA LEU A 41 1.84 8.55 1.07
C LEU A 41 0.61 9.46 0.98
N ALA A 42 0.02 9.58 -0.21
CA ALA A 42 -1.35 10.06 -0.37
C ALA A 42 -2.28 8.86 -0.53
N TYR A 43 -3.32 8.77 0.29
CA TYR A 43 -4.17 7.57 0.33
C TYR A 43 -5.62 7.83 0.75
N ALA A 44 -6.51 6.94 0.31
CA ALA A 44 -7.87 6.82 0.82
C ALA A 44 -8.01 5.51 1.64
N PRO A 45 -8.43 5.56 2.91
CA PRO A 45 -8.68 4.36 3.69
C PRO A 45 -9.93 3.64 3.19
N SER A 46 -9.89 2.31 3.20
CA SER A 46 -11.00 1.45 2.79
C SER A 46 -11.12 0.22 3.70
N ILE A 47 -12.31 -0.37 3.76
CA ILE A 47 -12.53 -1.63 4.47
C ILE A 47 -12.40 -2.78 3.46
N ASN A 48 -11.34 -3.57 3.60
CA ASN A 48 -11.20 -4.85 2.91
C ASN A 48 -12.03 -5.92 3.63
N LYS A 49 -12.76 -6.73 2.87
CA LYS A 49 -13.64 -7.82 3.35
C LYS A 49 -13.21 -9.19 2.83
N TRP A 50 -12.04 -9.29 2.21
CA TRP A 50 -11.57 -10.52 1.57
C TRP A 50 -11.42 -11.66 2.59
N GLY A 51 -11.87 -12.85 2.19
CA GLY A 51 -11.83 -14.04 3.06
C GLY A 51 -12.71 -13.94 4.31
N GLY A 52 -13.71 -13.04 4.34
CA GLY A 52 -14.59 -12.84 5.48
C GLY A 52 -13.98 -12.04 6.64
N VAL A 53 -12.72 -11.61 6.51
CA VAL A 53 -12.03 -10.76 7.48
C VAL A 53 -12.26 -9.30 7.12
N ARG A 54 -12.54 -8.45 8.12
CA ARG A 54 -12.62 -6.99 7.96
C ARG A 54 -11.31 -6.36 8.41
N SER A 55 -10.60 -5.71 7.49
CA SER A 55 -9.38 -4.97 7.80
C SER A 55 -9.40 -3.59 7.15
N ILE A 56 -8.65 -2.65 7.74
CA ILE A 56 -8.35 -1.37 7.10
C ILE A 56 -7.27 -1.61 6.05
N GLN A 57 -7.50 -1.13 4.84
CA GLN A 57 -6.56 -1.14 3.73
C GLN A 57 -6.45 0.28 3.17
N LEU A 58 -5.24 0.70 2.81
CA LEU A 58 -4.98 2.01 2.21
C LEU A 58 -4.97 1.85 0.68
N ASN A 59 -5.83 2.58 -0.02
CA ASN A 59 -5.73 2.72 -1.47
C ASN A 59 -4.84 3.93 -1.74
N LEU A 60 -3.67 3.69 -2.29
CA LEU A 60 -2.65 4.70 -2.56
C LEU A 60 -2.99 5.42 -3.86
N GLU A 61 -2.97 6.75 -3.79
CA GLU A 61 -3.11 7.65 -4.93
C GLU A 61 -1.74 8.15 -5.38
N ASP A 62 -0.81 8.35 -4.42
CA ASP A 62 0.57 8.77 -4.68
C ASP A 62 1.54 8.22 -3.63
N VAL A 63 2.79 8.03 -4.03
CA VAL A 63 3.88 7.51 -3.18
C VAL A 63 5.17 8.22 -3.53
N ASN A 64 5.79 8.85 -2.53
CA ASN A 64 7.09 9.49 -2.69
C ASN A 64 8.12 8.87 -1.73
N LEU A 65 9.35 8.69 -2.21
CA LEU A 65 10.49 8.23 -1.42
C LEU A 65 11.18 9.43 -0.79
N ASN A 66 11.43 9.36 0.52
CA ASN A 66 12.22 10.34 1.26
C ASN A 66 13.70 9.97 1.33
#